data_AF-A0A1J0KRP1-F1
#
_entry.id   AF-A0A1J0KRP1-F1
#
_cell.length_a   1.000
_cell.length_b   1.000
_cell.length_c   1.000
_cell.angle_alpha   90.00
_cell.angle_beta   90.00
_cell.angle_gamma   90.00
#
_symmetry.space_group_name_H-M   'P 1'
#
loop_
_entity.id
_entity.type
_entity.pdbx_description
1 polymer ?
#
loop_
_entity_poly.entity_id
_entity_poly.type
_entity_poly.pdbx_seq_one_letter_code
_entity_poly.pdbx_strand_id
1 'polypeptide(L)'
;MKKLLFRLLILSIFAVYTPLFAEVNFTKTHIDYEDTNLLAEYIKKHPDGFTLNPYTQEAPSKGYVVAPIKDAEIKIKYSQIDSKHLKEYIRNLEIIESLSKEQVYAGGWLNNDDGYYYLDAVYVVNDENQALYIASAADQLAIYNLTTSEDIDTIKALEKIKENKTFDDQEYKLVSDNINKLTKKYDIYKNSKMSTF
;
A
#
# COMPACT_ATOMS: atom_id res chain seq x y z
N MET A 1 70.10 -41.41 -6.68
CA MET A 1 70.17 -41.16 -8.14
C MET A 1 68.88 -40.48 -8.60
N LYS A 2 68.97 -39.70 -9.68
CA LYS A 2 68.07 -38.66 -10.20
C LYS A 2 66.67 -39.13 -10.66
N LYS A 3 65.68 -38.20 -10.50
CA LYS A 3 64.55 -37.80 -11.39
C LYS A 3 63.50 -38.89 -11.74
N LEU A 4 62.19 -38.65 -11.95
CA LEU A 4 61.49 -37.54 -12.61
C LEU A 4 59.94 -37.65 -12.37
N LEU A 5 59.30 -36.49 -12.10
CA LEU A 5 57.92 -36.01 -12.35
C LEU A 5 56.75 -36.96 -12.76
N PHE A 6 55.58 -36.78 -12.12
CA PHE A 6 54.39 -36.17 -12.77
C PHE A 6 53.35 -35.62 -11.77
N ARG A 7 52.72 -34.50 -12.16
CA ARG A 7 51.72 -33.70 -11.43
C ARG A 7 50.32 -34.37 -11.43
N LEU A 8 49.52 -34.14 -10.38
CA LEU A 8 48.21 -33.49 -10.56
C LEU A 8 47.77 -32.78 -9.28
N LEU A 9 47.30 -31.55 -9.47
CA LEU A 9 46.95 -30.55 -8.46
C LEU A 9 45.43 -30.37 -8.57
N ILE A 10 44.68 -30.71 -7.52
CA ILE A 10 43.26 -30.37 -7.41
C ILE A 10 42.96 -30.06 -5.95
N LEU A 11 42.83 -28.77 -5.63
CA LEU A 11 41.66 -28.29 -4.91
C LEU A 11 41.48 -26.82 -5.26
N SER A 12 40.53 -26.63 -6.16
CA SER A 12 40.04 -25.37 -6.68
C SER A 12 39.52 -24.48 -5.56
N ILE A 13 39.93 -23.22 -5.67
CA ILE A 13 39.34 -22.00 -5.13
C ILE A 13 37.82 -22.14 -4.93
N PHE A 14 37.36 -22.19 -3.67
CA PHE A 14 36.00 -21.74 -3.37
C PHE A 14 36.04 -20.22 -3.32
N ALA A 15 35.77 -19.60 -4.47
CA ALA A 15 35.39 -18.20 -4.50
C ALA A 15 34.06 -18.10 -3.78
N VAL A 16 34.06 -17.44 -2.62
CA VAL A 16 32.82 -17.02 -1.96
C VAL A 16 32.18 -16.03 -2.92
N TYR A 17 31.19 -16.50 -3.67
CA TYR A 17 30.28 -15.63 -4.40
C TYR A 17 29.46 -14.89 -3.35
N THR A 18 29.92 -13.71 -2.92
CA THR A 18 29.01 -12.69 -2.41
C THR A 18 28.24 -12.18 -3.63
N PRO A 19 26.91 -12.35 -3.70
CA PRO A 19 26.16 -11.60 -4.70
C PRO A 19 26.39 -10.13 -4.41
N LEU A 20 26.99 -9.45 -5.40
CA LEU A 20 27.06 -8.02 -5.50
C LEU A 20 25.60 -7.53 -5.57
N PHE A 21 25.01 -7.20 -4.43
CA PHE A 21 23.81 -6.37 -4.42
C PHE A 21 24.23 -5.04 -5.03
N ALA A 22 23.99 -4.89 -6.34
CA ALA A 22 23.94 -3.58 -6.94
C ALA A 22 22.90 -2.80 -6.13
N GLU A 23 23.33 -1.71 -5.50
CA GLU A 23 22.41 -0.67 -5.06
C GLU A 23 21.67 -0.18 -6.31
N VAL A 24 20.51 -0.80 -6.58
CA VAL A 24 19.58 -0.25 -7.55
C VAL A 24 18.96 0.96 -6.88
N ASN A 25 19.53 2.12 -7.15
CA ASN A 25 18.89 3.40 -6.88
C ASN A 25 17.65 3.48 -7.76
N PHE A 26 16.53 2.95 -7.27
CA PHE A 26 15.22 3.14 -7.88
C PHE A 26 14.80 4.60 -7.63
N THR A 27 15.19 5.50 -8.52
CA THR A 27 14.53 6.80 -8.66
C THR A 27 13.22 6.62 -9.43
N LYS A 28 12.36 5.72 -8.95
CA LYS A 28 11.11 5.39 -9.62
C LYS A 28 10.09 6.47 -9.30
N THR A 29 9.79 7.31 -10.27
CA THR A 29 8.83 8.41 -10.15
C THR A 29 7.45 8.08 -10.74
N HIS A 30 7.29 6.86 -11.28
CA HIS A 30 6.06 6.37 -11.92
C HIS A 30 6.02 4.84 -11.84
N ILE A 31 4.82 4.27 -11.71
CA ILE A 31 4.59 2.82 -11.74
C ILE A 31 4.41 2.40 -13.21
N ASP A 32 5.35 1.64 -13.77
CA ASP A 32 5.38 1.21 -15.17
C ASP A 32 4.46 -0.01 -15.43
N TYR A 33 4.17 -0.29 -16.70
CA TYR A 33 3.33 -1.40 -17.12
C TYR A 33 3.85 -2.77 -16.67
N GLU A 34 5.16 -3.00 -16.62
CA GLU A 34 5.72 -4.23 -16.06
C GLU A 34 5.33 -4.43 -14.58
N ASP A 35 5.08 -3.34 -13.85
CA ASP A 35 4.62 -3.39 -12.45
C ASP A 35 3.17 -3.84 -12.32
N THR A 36 2.35 -3.69 -13.36
CA THR A 36 0.96 -4.20 -13.33
C THR A 36 0.94 -5.72 -13.20
N ASN A 37 1.86 -6.42 -13.86
CA ASN A 37 1.97 -7.88 -13.75
C ASN A 37 2.54 -8.30 -12.39
N LEU A 38 3.54 -7.57 -11.88
CA LEU A 38 4.11 -7.83 -10.56
C LEU A 38 3.09 -7.61 -9.45
N LEU A 39 2.32 -6.52 -9.51
CA LEU A 39 1.22 -6.24 -8.59
C LEU A 39 0.12 -7.31 -8.69
N ALA A 40 -0.23 -7.75 -9.90
CA ALA A 40 -1.17 -8.85 -10.09
C ALA A 40 -0.69 -10.16 -9.43
N GLU A 41 0.58 -10.52 -9.63
CA GLU A 41 1.19 -11.69 -9.00
C GLU A 41 1.26 -11.56 -7.49
N TYR A 42 1.56 -10.37 -6.98
CA TYR A 42 1.60 -10.08 -5.56
C TYR A 42 0.22 -10.26 -4.93
N ILE A 43 -0.83 -9.64 -5.49
CA ILE A 43 -2.21 -9.80 -5.02
C ILE A 43 -2.60 -11.28 -5.00
N LYS A 44 -2.21 -12.05 -6.03
CA LYS A 44 -2.52 -13.48 -6.09
C LYS A 44 -1.84 -14.32 -5.00
N LYS A 45 -0.68 -13.88 -4.51
CA LYS A 45 0.07 -14.53 -3.42
C LYS A 45 -0.40 -14.07 -2.04
N HIS A 46 -1.13 -12.97 -1.96
CA HIS A 46 -1.64 -12.36 -0.72
C HIS A 46 -3.17 -12.21 -0.76
N PRO A 47 -3.91 -13.33 -0.85
CA PRO A 47 -5.36 -13.32 -1.09
C PRO A 47 -6.18 -12.78 0.09
N ASP A 48 -5.62 -12.79 1.31
CA ASP A 48 -6.32 -12.31 2.50
C ASP A 48 -6.19 -10.79 2.67
N GLY A 49 -5.14 -10.20 2.09
CA GLY A 49 -4.89 -8.77 2.09
C GLY A 49 -3.41 -8.41 2.04
N PHE A 50 -3.12 -7.15 1.78
CA PHE A 50 -1.76 -6.62 1.74
C PHE A 50 -1.69 -5.11 1.97
N THR A 51 -0.48 -4.66 2.30
CA THR A 51 -0.05 -3.27 2.19
C THR A 51 1.37 -3.28 1.62
N LEU A 52 1.58 -2.62 0.49
CA LEU A 52 2.82 -2.71 -0.28
C LEU A 52 3.24 -1.31 -0.76
N ASN A 53 4.51 -0.96 -0.59
CA ASN A 53 5.06 0.20 -1.29
C ASN A 53 5.13 -0.13 -2.80
N PRO A 54 4.40 0.58 -3.67
CA PRO A 54 4.31 0.20 -5.08
C PRO A 54 5.62 0.43 -5.86
N TYR A 55 6.57 1.18 -5.30
CA TYR A 55 7.86 1.48 -5.92
C TYR A 55 8.96 0.52 -5.47
N THR A 56 9.05 0.25 -4.17
CA THR A 56 10.10 -0.59 -3.59
C THR A 56 9.69 -2.05 -3.42
N GLN A 57 8.38 -2.35 -3.49
CA GLN A 57 7.79 -3.65 -3.17
C GLN A 57 8.04 -4.11 -1.73
N GLU A 58 8.34 -3.16 -0.84
CA GLU A 58 8.47 -3.44 0.59
C GLU A 58 7.12 -3.29 1.29
N ALA A 59 6.78 -4.26 2.14
CA ALA A 59 5.62 -4.19 3.02
C ALA A 59 6.02 -3.55 4.35
N PRO A 60 5.32 -2.50 4.82
CA PRO A 60 5.54 -1.93 6.15
C PRO A 60 5.18 -2.96 7.23
N SER A 61 5.97 -3.02 8.30
CA SER A 61 5.78 -3.99 9.39
C SER A 61 5.05 -3.42 10.62
N LYS A 62 4.77 -2.12 10.64
CA LYS A 62 4.11 -1.42 11.76
C LYS A 62 3.36 -0.19 11.28
N GLY A 63 2.46 0.29 12.13
CA GLY A 63 1.58 1.43 11.85
C GLY A 63 0.15 0.99 11.56
N TYR A 64 -0.69 1.98 11.34
CA TYR A 64 -2.11 1.85 11.07
C TYR A 64 -2.39 2.22 9.62
N VAL A 65 -3.04 1.31 8.91
CA VAL A 65 -3.36 1.41 7.49
C VAL A 65 -4.76 1.97 7.34
N VAL A 66 -4.93 3.00 6.53
CA VAL A 66 -6.22 3.65 6.29
C VAL A 66 -6.30 4.25 4.89
N ALA A 67 -7.43 4.06 4.21
CA ALA A 67 -7.70 4.71 2.93
C ALA A 67 -8.21 6.15 3.15
N PRO A 68 -7.58 7.19 2.56
CA PRO A 68 -7.98 8.57 2.76
C PRO A 68 -9.06 9.06 1.80
N ILE A 69 -9.44 8.26 0.78
CA ILE A 69 -10.46 8.62 -0.22
C ILE A 69 -11.26 7.37 -0.59
N LYS A 70 -12.55 7.32 -0.20
CA LYS A 70 -13.43 6.18 -0.52
C LYS A 70 -13.67 6.01 -2.02
N ASP A 71 -13.85 7.09 -2.75
CA ASP A 71 -14.17 7.09 -4.19
C ASP A 71 -13.03 6.59 -5.10
N ALA A 72 -11.85 6.33 -4.53
CA ALA A 72 -10.70 5.73 -5.21
C ALA A 72 -10.62 4.20 -5.05
N GLU A 73 -11.45 3.62 -4.18
CA GLU A 73 -11.54 2.19 -3.95
C GLU A 73 -12.01 1.46 -5.22
N ILE A 74 -11.33 0.39 -5.57
CA ILE A 74 -11.78 -0.52 -6.63
C ILE A 74 -12.31 -1.78 -5.98
N LYS A 75 -13.63 -1.96 -6.05
CA LYS A 75 -14.33 -3.18 -5.67
C LYS A 75 -14.41 -4.14 -6.85
N ILE A 76 -13.80 -5.31 -6.73
CA ILE A 76 -13.72 -6.29 -7.81
C ILE A 76 -13.83 -7.72 -7.29
N LYS A 77 -14.45 -8.63 -8.04
CA LYS A 77 -14.35 -10.05 -7.67
C LYS A 77 -12.91 -10.50 -7.90
N TYR A 78 -12.36 -11.27 -6.97
CA TYR A 78 -10.98 -11.75 -7.06
C TYR A 78 -10.67 -12.47 -8.39
N SER A 79 -11.63 -13.23 -8.92
CA SER A 79 -11.49 -13.93 -10.22
C SER A 79 -11.51 -13.01 -11.45
N GLN A 80 -11.81 -11.72 -11.28
CA GLN A 80 -11.96 -10.72 -12.35
C GLN A 80 -10.79 -9.71 -12.36
N ILE A 81 -9.79 -9.87 -11.49
CA ILE A 81 -8.61 -9.01 -11.48
C ILE A 81 -7.87 -9.11 -12.82
N ASP A 82 -7.95 -8.03 -13.59
CA ASP A 82 -7.36 -7.88 -14.92
C ASP A 82 -6.50 -6.61 -15.03
N SER A 83 -5.83 -6.44 -16.17
CA SER A 83 -4.93 -5.32 -16.40
C SER A 83 -5.64 -3.96 -16.44
N LYS A 84 -6.93 -3.89 -16.75
CA LYS A 84 -7.68 -2.64 -16.77
C LYS A 84 -7.88 -2.12 -15.35
N HIS A 85 -8.33 -2.99 -14.45
CA HIS A 85 -8.54 -2.63 -13.04
C HIS A 85 -7.22 -2.28 -12.35
N LEU A 86 -6.14 -3.02 -12.65
CA LEU A 86 -4.82 -2.72 -12.07
C LEU A 86 -4.22 -1.40 -12.58
N LYS A 87 -4.46 -1.04 -13.84
CA LYS A 87 -4.08 0.29 -14.36
C LYS A 87 -4.87 1.42 -13.73
N GLU A 88 -6.15 1.20 -13.47
CA GLU A 88 -6.99 2.18 -12.75
C GLU A 88 -6.50 2.32 -11.31
N TYR A 89 -6.19 1.20 -10.66
CA TYR A 89 -5.67 1.16 -9.31
C TYR A 89 -4.36 1.94 -9.18
N ILE A 90 -3.38 1.62 -10.02
CA ILE A 90 -2.10 2.33 -10.08
C ILE A 90 -2.29 3.83 -10.28
N ARG A 91 -3.18 4.22 -11.19
CA ARG A 91 -3.48 5.64 -11.42
C ARG A 91 -4.05 6.30 -10.18
N ASN A 92 -4.92 5.62 -9.43
CA ASN A 92 -5.46 6.14 -8.17
C ASN A 92 -4.34 6.35 -7.13
N LEU A 93 -3.39 5.42 -7.01
CA LEU A 93 -2.22 5.58 -6.13
C LEU A 93 -1.45 6.87 -6.47
N GLU A 94 -1.10 7.05 -7.74
CA GLU A 94 -0.29 8.19 -8.20
C GLU A 94 -1.01 9.54 -8.06
N ILE A 95 -2.31 9.59 -8.36
CA ILE A 95 -3.11 10.80 -8.20
C ILE A 95 -3.15 11.18 -6.72
N ILE A 96 -3.44 10.24 -5.84
CA ILE A 96 -3.58 10.52 -4.40
C ILE A 96 -2.25 10.96 -3.81
N GLU A 97 -1.15 10.27 -4.13
CA GLU A 97 0.20 10.67 -3.70
C GLU A 97 0.55 12.08 -4.19
N SER A 98 0.25 12.38 -5.45
CA SER A 98 0.50 13.71 -6.02
C SER A 98 -0.35 14.82 -5.38
N LEU A 99 -1.62 14.56 -5.06
CA LEU A 99 -2.54 15.55 -4.50
C LEU A 99 -2.33 15.78 -2.99
N SER A 100 -1.97 14.72 -2.26
CA SER A 100 -1.75 14.73 -0.81
C SER A 100 -0.34 15.18 -0.44
N LYS A 101 0.67 14.86 -1.26
CA LYS A 101 2.10 14.96 -0.92
C LYS A 101 2.53 14.02 0.21
N GLU A 102 1.75 12.96 0.43
CA GLU A 102 2.03 11.88 1.38
C GLU A 102 2.44 10.61 0.64
N GLN A 103 3.25 9.77 1.27
CA GLN A 103 3.53 8.43 0.74
C GLN A 103 2.24 7.62 0.68
N VAL A 104 1.94 7.09 -0.50
CA VAL A 104 0.79 6.18 -0.70
C VAL A 104 1.29 4.75 -0.87
N TYR A 105 0.59 3.82 -0.24
CA TYR A 105 0.81 2.39 -0.38
C TYR A 105 -0.33 1.78 -1.19
N ALA A 106 0.00 0.70 -1.90
CA ALA A 106 -1.00 -0.18 -2.46
C ALA A 106 -1.55 -1.06 -1.32
N GLY A 107 -2.80 -0.81 -0.90
CA GLY A 107 -3.55 -1.66 0.02
C GLY A 107 -4.59 -2.51 -0.69
N GLY A 108 -4.86 -3.70 -0.17
CA GLY A 108 -6.05 -4.44 -0.57
C GLY A 108 -6.43 -5.52 0.41
N TRP A 109 -7.69 -5.92 0.39
CA TRP A 109 -8.24 -6.89 1.33
C TRP A 109 -9.40 -7.66 0.71
N LEU A 110 -9.56 -8.92 1.11
CA LEU A 110 -10.70 -9.74 0.72
C LEU A 110 -11.78 -9.61 1.79
N ASN A 111 -12.96 -9.17 1.37
CA ASN A 111 -14.14 -9.25 2.22
C ASN A 111 -14.77 -10.64 2.05
N ASN A 112 -14.68 -11.46 3.10
CA ASN A 112 -15.24 -12.81 3.09
C ASN A 112 -16.77 -12.83 3.12
N ASP A 113 -17.44 -11.75 3.55
CA ASP A 113 -18.89 -11.69 3.65
C ASP A 113 -19.56 -11.50 2.27
N ASP A 114 -18.95 -10.68 1.41
CA ASP A 114 -19.47 -10.40 0.07
C ASP A 114 -18.67 -11.03 -1.08
N GLY A 115 -17.49 -11.59 -0.78
CA GLY A 115 -16.60 -12.25 -1.74
C GLY A 115 -15.90 -11.29 -2.71
N TYR A 116 -15.91 -9.98 -2.42
CA TYR A 116 -15.20 -8.99 -3.21
C TYR A 116 -13.83 -8.68 -2.62
N TYR A 117 -12.89 -8.46 -3.51
CA TYR A 117 -11.58 -7.90 -3.21
C TYR A 117 -11.64 -6.39 -3.38
N TYR A 118 -11.14 -5.67 -2.39
CA TYR A 118 -11.09 -4.22 -2.36
C TYR A 118 -9.64 -3.79 -2.54
N LEU A 119 -9.41 -2.85 -3.46
CA LEU A 119 -8.10 -2.27 -3.73
C LEU A 119 -8.15 -0.78 -3.39
N ASP A 120 -7.31 -0.38 -2.44
CA ASP A 120 -7.29 0.95 -1.86
C ASP A 120 -5.91 1.60 -1.99
N ALA A 121 -5.92 2.91 -2.22
CA ALA A 121 -4.76 3.74 -1.94
C ALA A 121 -4.77 4.02 -0.44
N VAL A 122 -3.72 3.62 0.27
CA VAL A 122 -3.70 3.69 1.73
C VAL A 122 -2.51 4.48 2.26
N TYR A 123 -2.72 5.16 3.38
CA TYR A 123 -1.65 5.69 4.21
C TYR A 123 -1.25 4.68 5.28
N VAL A 124 -0.02 4.79 5.75
CA VAL A 124 0.47 4.09 6.94
C VAL A 124 0.89 5.16 7.95
N VAL A 125 0.08 5.35 8.98
CA VAL A 125 0.32 6.35 10.03
C VAL A 125 0.74 5.67 11.32
N ASN A 126 1.57 6.32 12.13
CA ASN A 126 2.07 5.71 13.37
C ASN A 126 1.10 5.84 14.55
N ASP A 127 0.15 6.77 14.47
CA ASP A 127 -0.79 7.08 15.53
C ASP A 127 -2.18 6.52 15.20
N GLU A 128 -2.78 5.79 16.16
CA GLU A 128 -4.08 5.15 15.99
C GLU A 128 -5.20 6.20 15.88
N ASN A 129 -5.17 7.25 16.71
CA ASN A 129 -6.21 8.27 16.72
C ASN A 129 -6.21 9.04 15.38
N GLN A 130 -5.03 9.40 14.86
CA GLN A 130 -4.90 10.00 13.55
C GLN A 130 -5.49 9.10 12.45
N ALA A 131 -5.19 7.80 12.48
CA ALA A 131 -5.77 6.84 11.54
C ALA A 131 -7.30 6.80 11.63
N LEU A 132 -7.85 6.79 12.84
CA LEU A 132 -9.31 6.81 13.09
C LEU A 132 -9.96 8.11 12.63
N TYR A 133 -9.29 9.26 12.77
CA TYR A 133 -9.77 10.54 12.28
C TYR A 133 -9.81 10.55 10.75
N ILE A 134 -8.76 10.03 10.09
CA ILE A 134 -8.74 9.87 8.63
C ILE A 134 -9.88 8.93 8.20
N ALA A 135 -10.02 7.78 8.85
CA ALA A 135 -11.03 6.78 8.54
C ALA A 135 -12.43 7.36 8.62
N SER A 136 -12.76 8.07 9.72
CA SER A 136 -14.07 8.71 9.86
C SER A 136 -14.30 9.84 8.87
N ALA A 137 -13.28 10.62 8.51
CA ALA A 137 -13.42 11.68 7.52
C ALA A 137 -13.52 11.14 6.08
N ALA A 138 -13.03 9.93 5.83
CA ALA A 138 -13.02 9.26 4.54
C ALA A 138 -14.06 8.14 4.43
N ASP A 139 -15.04 8.09 5.34
CA ASP A 139 -16.13 7.09 5.38
C ASP A 139 -15.63 5.62 5.34
N GLN A 140 -14.50 5.34 5.99
CA GLN A 140 -13.98 3.99 6.14
C GLN A 140 -14.63 3.28 7.32
N LEU A 141 -14.87 1.97 7.16
CA LEU A 141 -15.48 1.13 8.20
C LEU A 141 -14.47 0.67 9.26
N ALA A 142 -13.20 0.55 8.87
CA ALA A 142 -12.12 0.11 9.73
C ALA A 142 -10.77 0.70 9.29
N ILE A 143 -9.81 0.65 10.21
CA ILE A 143 -8.37 0.76 9.93
C ILE A 143 -7.71 -0.58 10.23
N TYR A 144 -6.54 -0.86 9.64
CA TYR A 144 -5.82 -2.10 9.89
C TYR A 144 -4.53 -1.85 10.68
N ASN A 145 -4.30 -2.62 11.76
CA ASN A 145 -3.08 -2.52 12.56
C ASN A 145 -2.04 -3.55 12.09
N LEU A 146 -0.92 -3.08 11.53
CA LEU A 146 0.14 -3.97 11.01
C LEU A 146 0.87 -4.76 12.09
N THR A 147 0.88 -4.29 13.34
CA THR A 147 1.57 -4.97 14.44
C THR A 147 0.73 -6.10 15.02
N THR A 148 -0.57 -5.91 15.18
CA THR A 148 -1.47 -6.95 15.71
C THR A 148 -2.09 -7.82 14.61
N SER A 149 -2.05 -7.35 13.35
CA SER A 149 -2.74 -7.94 12.21
C SER A 149 -4.26 -8.02 12.41
N GLU A 150 -4.85 -6.93 12.91
CA GLU A 150 -6.27 -6.85 13.24
C GLU A 150 -6.91 -5.59 12.61
N ASP A 151 -8.17 -5.74 12.20
CA ASP A 151 -9.04 -4.63 11.85
C ASP A 151 -9.57 -3.96 13.12
N ILE A 152 -9.56 -2.62 13.11
CA ILE A 152 -10.11 -1.78 14.17
C ILE A 152 -11.33 -1.05 13.59
N ASP A 153 -12.52 -1.43 14.06
CA ASP A 153 -13.80 -0.79 13.70
C ASP A 153 -13.76 0.70 14.04
N THR A 154 -13.95 1.53 13.02
CA THR A 154 -13.77 2.98 13.13
C THR A 154 -14.75 3.61 14.13
N ILE A 155 -16.02 3.23 14.09
CA ILE A 155 -17.06 3.82 14.94
C ILE A 155 -16.81 3.43 16.40
N LYS A 156 -16.63 2.13 16.67
CA LYS A 156 -16.41 1.64 18.05
C LYS A 156 -15.13 2.21 18.65
N ALA A 157 -14.07 2.33 17.87
CA ALA A 157 -12.82 2.89 18.35
C ALA A 157 -12.93 4.39 18.64
N LEU A 158 -13.64 5.15 17.79
CA LEU A 158 -13.91 6.57 18.03
C LEU A 158 -14.74 6.82 19.28
N GLU A 159 -15.76 5.99 19.54
CA GLU A 159 -16.54 6.01 20.78
C GLU A 159 -15.63 5.78 21.99
N LYS A 160 -14.77 4.75 21.93
CA LYS A 160 -13.84 4.40 22.99
C LYS A 160 -12.84 5.53 23.31
N ILE A 161 -12.27 6.21 22.31
CA ILE A 161 -11.30 7.29 22.57
C ILE A 161 -11.98 8.57 23.09
N LYS A 162 -13.26 8.79 22.76
CA LYS A 162 -14.07 9.86 23.37
C LYS A 162 -14.36 9.56 24.83
N GLU A 163 -14.77 8.34 25.15
CA GLU A 163 -15.00 7.88 26.53
C GLU A 163 -13.74 7.97 27.39
N ASN A 164 -12.59 7.58 26.83
CA ASN A 164 -11.30 7.62 27.51
C ASN A 164 -10.65 9.01 27.53
N LYS A 165 -11.29 10.03 26.98
CA LYS A 165 -10.80 11.42 26.91
C LYS A 165 -9.44 11.55 26.20
N THR A 166 -9.17 10.67 25.24
CA THR A 166 -7.99 10.74 24.37
C THR A 166 -8.32 11.27 22.97
N PHE A 167 -9.60 11.55 22.70
CA PHE A 167 -10.04 12.25 21.50
C PHE A 167 -9.61 13.72 21.54
N ASP A 168 -9.03 14.20 20.43
CA ASP A 168 -8.60 15.59 20.23
C ASP A 168 -9.50 16.24 19.17
N ASP A 169 -10.38 17.13 19.61
CA ASP A 169 -11.32 17.85 18.73
C ASP A 169 -10.61 18.74 17.70
N GLN A 170 -9.47 19.34 18.05
CA GLN A 170 -8.74 20.24 17.18
C GLN A 170 -8.04 19.45 16.07
N GLU A 171 -7.38 18.36 16.44
CA GLU A 171 -6.73 17.46 15.49
C GLU A 171 -7.77 16.79 14.58
N TYR A 172 -8.86 16.27 15.13
CA TYR A 172 -9.94 15.67 14.35
C TYR A 172 -10.50 16.65 13.31
N LYS A 173 -10.74 17.90 13.71
CA LYS A 173 -11.21 18.94 12.79
C LYS A 173 -10.19 19.22 11.69
N LEU A 174 -8.90 19.35 12.03
CA LEU A 174 -7.84 19.60 11.06
C LEU A 174 -7.71 18.44 10.05
N VAL A 175 -7.69 17.20 10.54
CA VAL A 175 -7.64 16.00 9.70
C VAL A 175 -8.86 15.94 8.79
N SER A 176 -10.06 16.15 9.34
CA SER A 176 -11.30 16.15 8.57
C SER A 176 -11.29 17.22 7.46
N ASP A 177 -10.86 18.44 7.76
CA ASP A 177 -10.75 19.52 6.78
C ASP A 177 -9.75 19.16 5.65
N ASN A 178 -8.63 18.52 5.99
CA ASN A 178 -7.62 18.07 5.03
C ASN A 178 -8.13 16.93 4.13
N ILE A 179 -8.77 15.91 4.71
CA ILE A 179 -9.35 14.79 3.97
C ILE A 179 -10.47 15.29 3.04
N ASN A 180 -11.39 16.13 3.52
CA ASN A 180 -12.42 16.72 2.69
C ASN A 180 -11.86 17.53 1.51
N LYS A 181 -10.75 18.26 1.71
CA LYS A 181 -10.07 18.99 0.64
C LYS A 181 -9.40 18.05 -0.35
N LEU A 182 -8.81 16.95 0.12
CA LEU A 182 -8.18 15.94 -0.71
C LEU A 182 -9.23 15.24 -1.59
N THR A 183 -10.34 14.78 -1.02
CA THR A 183 -11.47 14.18 -1.74
C THR A 183 -11.97 15.10 -2.84
N LYS A 184 -12.25 16.38 -2.53
CA LYS A 184 -12.66 17.37 -3.54
C LYS A 184 -11.67 17.51 -4.69
N LYS A 185 -10.37 17.54 -4.40
CA LYS A 185 -9.33 17.61 -5.45
C LYS A 185 -9.32 16.35 -6.31
N TYR A 186 -9.46 15.18 -5.70
CA TYR A 186 -9.52 13.89 -6.39
C TYR A 186 -10.73 13.83 -7.31
N ASP A 187 -11.91 14.25 -6.84
CA ASP A 187 -13.15 14.28 -7.64
C ASP A 187 -13.02 15.21 -8.85
N ILE A 188 -12.46 16.41 -8.66
CA ILE A 188 -12.20 17.35 -9.76
C ILE A 188 -11.26 16.70 -10.78
N TYR A 189 -10.19 16.05 -10.32
CA TYR A 189 -9.25 15.37 -11.22
C TYR A 189 -9.95 14.27 -12.03
N LYS A 190 -10.66 13.36 -11.34
CA LYS A 190 -11.39 12.23 -11.93
C LYS A 190 -12.39 12.71 -12.99
N ASN A 191 -13.18 13.72 -12.66
CA ASN A 191 -14.19 14.29 -13.56
C ASN A 191 -13.56 15.03 -14.77
N SER A 192 -12.46 15.76 -14.56
CA SER A 192 -11.77 16.46 -15.66
C SER A 192 -11.24 15.50 -16.72
N LYS A 193 -10.78 14.31 -16.32
CA LYS A 193 -10.27 13.27 -17.24
C LYS A 193 -11.38 12.43 -17.87
N MET A 194 -12.54 12.30 -17.22
CA MET A 194 -13.72 11.68 -17.85
C MET A 194 -14.31 12.53 -18.98
N SER A 195 -14.16 13.85 -18.93
CA SER A 195 -14.67 14.77 -19.99
C SER A 195 -13.82 14.79 -21.28
N THR A 196 -12.72 14.04 -21.34
CA THR A 196 -11.77 14.04 -22.47
C THR A 196 -11.84 12.79 -23.35
N PHE A 197 -12.87 11.95 -23.19
CA PHE A 197 -13.13 10.76 -24.01
C PHE A 197 -14.49 10.85 -24.70
#